data_AF-A0A1T5HWM3-F1
#
_entry.id   AF-A0A1T5HWM3-F1
#
_cell.length_a   1.000
_cell.length_b   1.000
_cell.length_c   1.000
_cell.angle_alpha   90.00
_cell.angle_beta   90.00
_cell.angle_gamma   90.00
#
_symmetry.space_group_name_H-M   'P 1'
#
loop_
_entity.id
_entity.type
_entity.pdbx_description
1 polymer ?
#
loop_
_entity_poly.entity_id
_entity_poly.type
_entity_poly.pdbx_seq_one_letter_code
_entity_poly.pdbx_strand_id
1 'polypeptide(L)'
;MGLFSWLFGKKTTTETTIEPIEYNGYLIYPEPQKEGGQFRIAGRICKQINDTMQTHYFIRSDILPSRVDAETFMLKKAQMFIDQTGERMFK
;
A
#
# COMPACT_ATOMS: atom_id res chain seq x y z
N MET A 1 31.22 -23.40 7.95
CA MET A 1 30.28 -24.02 7.00
C MET A 1 28.95 -24.24 7.74
N GLY A 2 27.94 -23.37 7.77
CA GLY A 2 27.51 -22.31 6.87
C GLY A 2 26.17 -22.71 6.20
N LEU A 3 25.04 -22.75 6.94
CA LEU A 3 23.73 -23.18 6.39
C LEU A 3 22.48 -22.46 6.95
N PHE A 4 22.59 -21.35 7.70
CA PHE A 4 21.40 -20.66 8.26
C PHE A 4 21.29 -19.15 7.96
N SER A 5 22.17 -18.59 7.11
CA SER A 5 22.18 -17.15 6.83
C SER A 5 21.28 -16.70 5.66
N TRP A 6 20.38 -17.55 5.16
CA TRP A 6 19.65 -17.31 3.89
C TRP A 6 18.20 -16.88 4.03
N LEU A 7 17.58 -17.02 5.20
CA LEU A 7 16.23 -16.49 5.45
C LEU A 7 16.20 -14.97 5.73
N PHE A 8 17.37 -14.31 5.80
CA PHE A 8 17.48 -12.85 5.78
C PHE A 8 17.49 -12.32 4.33
N GLY A 9 16.50 -12.76 3.56
CA GLY A 9 16.16 -12.17 2.26
C GLY A 9 15.47 -10.84 2.48
N LYS A 10 16.25 -9.82 2.85
CA LYS A 10 15.88 -8.40 2.84
C LYS A 10 15.31 -8.12 1.45
N LYS A 11 13.99 -8.13 1.32
CA LYS A 11 13.30 -7.52 0.18
C LYS A 11 13.65 -6.04 0.27
N THR A 12 14.73 -5.66 -0.41
CA THR A 12 14.90 -4.31 -0.92
C THR A 12 13.73 -4.12 -1.86
N THR A 13 12.60 -3.67 -1.30
CA THR A 13 11.49 -3.12 -2.06
C THR A 13 12.11 -1.95 -2.79
N THR A 14 12.41 -2.17 -4.07
CA THR A 14 12.63 -1.12 -5.05
C THR A 14 11.51 -0.12 -4.86
N GLU A 15 11.83 0.99 -4.19
CA GLU A 15 10.97 2.14 -4.03
C GLU A 15 10.71 2.67 -5.43
N THR A 16 9.69 2.10 -6.08
CA THR A 16 9.05 2.81 -7.18
C THR A 16 8.57 4.09 -6.51
N THR A 17 9.21 5.21 -6.87
CA THR A 17 8.89 6.55 -6.35
C THR A 17 7.51 6.93 -6.84
N ILE A 18 6.50 6.28 -6.27
CA ILE A 18 5.10 6.63 -6.43
C ILE A 18 4.89 7.78 -5.46
N GLU A 19 4.47 8.92 -5.99
CA GLU A 19 4.18 10.10 -5.19
C GLU A 19 3.07 9.75 -4.20
N PRO A 20 3.35 9.75 -2.88
CA PRO A 20 2.31 9.51 -1.91
C PRO A 20 1.35 10.69 -1.89
N ILE A 21 0.07 10.39 -1.76
CA ILE A 21 -0.94 11.40 -1.52
C ILE A 21 -1.20 11.46 -0.02
N GLU A 22 -0.95 12.63 0.57
CA GLU A 22 -1.23 12.88 1.96
C GLU A 22 -2.74 13.05 2.20
N TYR A 23 -3.25 12.38 3.22
CA TYR A 23 -4.64 12.48 3.64
C TYR A 23 -4.76 12.28 5.15
N ASN A 24 -5.26 13.28 5.89
CA ASN A 24 -5.45 13.21 7.36
C ASN A 24 -4.19 12.76 8.15
N GLY A 25 -2.99 13.15 7.68
CA GLY A 25 -1.71 12.73 8.27
C GLY A 25 -1.30 11.28 7.94
N TYR A 26 -1.98 10.63 7.00
CA TYR A 26 -1.59 9.35 6.41
C TYR A 26 -1.00 9.60 5.01
N LEU A 27 -0.03 8.79 4.62
CA LEU A 27 0.55 8.77 3.29
C LEU A 27 -0.02 7.59 2.52
N ILE A 28 -0.80 7.87 1.48
CA ILE A 28 -1.42 6.85 0.63
C ILE A 28 -0.57 6.68 -0.63
N TYR A 29 -0.07 5.48 -0.84
CA TYR A 29 0.66 5.11 -2.06
C TYR A 29 -0.27 4.23 -2.90
N PRO A 30 -0.83 4.76 -4.01
CA PRO A 30 -1.60 3.95 -4.94
C PRO A 30 -0.64 3.10 -5.78
N GLU A 31 -0.62 1.79 -5.54
CA GLU A 31 0.29 0.86 -6.21
C GLU A 31 -0.52 -0.29 -6.87
N PRO A 32 -1.33 -0.01 -7.92
CA PRO A 32 -2.15 -1.04 -8.53
C PRO A 32 -1.31 -2.19 -9.06
N GLN A 33 -1.76 -3.41 -8.79
CA GLN A 33 -1.05 -4.61 -9.20
C GLN A 33 -1.59 -5.10 -10.54
N LYS A 34 -0.72 -5.26 -11.53
CA LYS A 34 -1.10 -5.79 -12.84
C LYS A 34 -1.35 -7.29 -12.74
N GLU A 35 -2.54 -7.74 -13.12
CA GLU A 35 -2.98 -9.14 -13.05
C GLU A 35 -3.80 -9.46 -14.30
N GLY A 36 -3.36 -10.43 -15.12
CA GLY A 36 -4.12 -10.89 -16.28
C GLY A 36 -4.41 -9.83 -17.36
N GLY A 37 -3.63 -8.74 -17.43
CA GLY A 37 -3.89 -7.62 -18.34
C GLY A 37 -4.82 -6.54 -17.77
N GLN A 38 -5.30 -6.72 -16.55
CA GLN A 38 -6.04 -5.73 -15.77
C GLN A 38 -5.20 -5.28 -14.56
N PHE A 39 -5.74 -4.37 -13.76
CA PHE A 39 -5.09 -3.73 -12.61
C PHE A 39 -5.95 -3.90 -11.37
N ARG A 40 -5.46 -4.68 -10.41
CA ARG A 40 -6.06 -4.85 -9.10
C ARG A 40 -5.88 -3.56 -8.31
N ILE A 41 -6.94 -3.13 -7.63
CA ILE A 41 -6.88 -1.99 -6.72
C ILE A 41 -6.03 -2.40 -5.52
N ALA A 42 -4.82 -1.86 -5.46
CA ALA A 42 -3.84 -2.17 -4.44
C ALA A 42 -2.98 -0.95 -4.12
N GLY A 43 -2.40 -0.93 -2.93
CA GLY A 43 -1.49 0.10 -2.49
C GLY A 43 -1.14 -0.06 -1.02
N ARG A 44 -0.52 0.96 -0.45
CA ARG A 44 -0.13 0.98 0.97
C ARG A 44 -0.48 2.32 1.60
N ILE A 45 -0.84 2.26 2.88
CA ILE A 45 -1.14 3.42 3.70
C ILE A 45 -0.09 3.45 4.80
N CYS A 46 0.68 4.53 4.87
CA CYS A 46 1.72 4.71 5.88
C CYS A 46 1.35 5.84 6.83
N LYS A 47 1.72 5.73 8.10
CA LYS A 47 1.60 6.82 9.07
C LYS A 47 2.66 6.68 10.15
N GLN A 48 3.22 7.80 10.58
CA GLN A 48 4.09 7.84 11.75
C GLN A 48 3.24 7.81 13.03
N ILE A 49 3.43 6.78 13.85
CA ILE A 49 2.74 6.60 15.13
C ILE A 49 3.81 6.29 16.19
N ASN A 50 3.90 7.11 17.25
CA ASN A 50 4.90 6.97 18.31
C ASN A 50 6.34 6.81 17.78
N ASP A 51 6.75 7.69 16.86
CA ASP A 51 8.05 7.68 16.19
C ASP A 51 8.39 6.42 15.38
N THR A 52 7.39 5.55 15.14
CA THR A 52 7.51 4.38 14.28
C THR A 52 6.66 4.56 13.02
N MET A 53 7.24 4.33 11.85
CA MET A 53 6.50 4.32 10.59
C MET A 53 5.70 3.01 10.48
N GLN A 54 4.39 3.11 10.67
CA GLN A 54 3.46 2.01 10.46
C GLN A 54 3.03 1.97 8.99
N THR A 55 2.96 0.77 8.42
CA THR A 55 2.53 0.54 7.04
C THR A 55 1.42 -0.50 7.02
N HIS A 56 0.32 -0.18 6.36
CA HIS A 56 -0.81 -1.06 6.13
C HIS A 56 -0.95 -1.30 4.62
N TYR A 57 -0.90 -2.57 4.20
CA TYR A 57 -1.11 -2.93 2.80
C TYR A 57 -2.61 -3.03 2.54
N PHE A 58 -3.09 -2.22 1.60
CA PHE A 58 -4.49 -2.19 1.21
C PHE A 58 -4.62 -2.88 -0.15
N ILE A 59 -5.21 -4.08 -0.14
CA ILE A 59 -5.41 -4.88 -1.35
C ILE A 59 -6.88 -5.23 -1.45
N ARG A 60 -7.46 -4.99 -2.63
CA ARG A 60 -8.85 -5.31 -2.94
C ARG A 60 -8.93 -6.51 -3.89
N SER A 61 -10.11 -7.13 -3.92
CA SER A 61 -10.44 -8.16 -4.93
C SER A 61 -10.93 -7.54 -6.24
N ASP A 62 -11.27 -6.25 -6.22
CA ASP A 62 -11.70 -5.49 -7.37
C ASP A 62 -10.53 -5.26 -8.35
N ILE A 63 -10.75 -5.55 -9.64
CA ILE A 63 -9.76 -5.39 -10.71
C ILE A 63 -10.37 -4.53 -11.83
N LEU A 64 -9.61 -3.57 -12.34
CA LEU A 64 -10.03 -2.62 -13.37
C LEU A 64 -9.15 -2.74 -14.62
N PRO A 65 -9.69 -2.53 -15.83
CA PRO A 65 -8.91 -2.61 -17.06
C PRO A 65 -7.89 -1.45 -17.21
N SER A 66 -8.12 -0.32 -16.54
CA SER A 66 -7.28 0.87 -16.60
C SER A 66 -6.48 1.05 -15.32
N ARG A 67 -5.18 1.33 -15.47
CA ARG A 67 -4.28 1.64 -14.36
C ARG A 67 -4.70 2.91 -13.62
N VAL A 68 -5.00 3.98 -14.36
CA VAL A 68 -5.35 5.29 -13.81
C VAL A 68 -6.64 5.20 -12.99
N ASP A 69 -7.61 4.42 -13.46
CA ASP A 69 -8.84 4.17 -12.72
C ASP A 69 -8.52 3.40 -11.43
N ALA A 70 -7.69 2.36 -11.50
CA ALA A 70 -7.27 1.60 -10.31
C ALA A 70 -6.55 2.48 -9.28
N GLU A 71 -5.71 3.43 -9.70
CA GLU A 71 -5.06 4.40 -8.81
C GLU A 71 -6.08 5.35 -8.16
N THR A 72 -7.02 5.86 -8.95
CA THR A 72 -8.07 6.78 -8.46
C THR A 72 -9.01 6.09 -7.47
N PHE A 73 -9.44 4.87 -7.79
CA PHE A 73 -10.29 4.09 -6.89
C PHE A 73 -9.52 3.63 -5.65
N MET A 74 -8.24 3.28 -5.79
CA MET A 74 -7.37 2.96 -4.66
C MET A 74 -7.34 4.11 -3.66
N LEU A 75 -7.07 5.32 -4.15
CA LEU A 75 -7.03 6.52 -3.31
C LEU A 75 -8.37 6.77 -2.61
N LYS A 76 -9.49 6.78 -3.35
CA LYS A 76 -10.81 7.03 -2.76
C LYS A 76 -11.17 5.97 -1.71
N LYS A 77 -10.88 4.70 -1.98
CA LYS A 77 -11.14 3.60 -1.04
C LYS A 77 -10.24 3.67 0.19
N ALA A 78 -8.98 4.04 0.03
CA ALA A 78 -8.05 4.25 1.14
C ALA A 78 -8.53 5.40 2.04
N GLN A 79 -8.96 6.53 1.47
CA GLN A 79 -9.53 7.66 2.23
C GLN A 79 -10.74 7.23 3.06
N MET A 80 -11.73 6.57 2.42
CA MET A 80 -12.90 6.06 3.13
C MET A 80 -12.52 5.06 4.23
N PHE A 81 -11.54 4.19 3.97
CA PHE A 81 -11.08 3.21 4.95
C PHE A 81 -10.39 3.88 6.15
N ILE A 82 -9.59 4.93 5.91
CA ILE A 82 -8.97 5.76 6.94
C ILE A 82 -10.05 6.44 7.78
N ASP A 83 -11.09 6.99 7.17
CA ASP A 83 -12.16 7.68 7.91
C ASP A 83 -12.95 6.71 8.79
N GLN A 84 -13.17 5.48 8.33
CA GLN A 84 -13.93 4.46 9.06
C GLN A 84 -13.11 3.76 10.15
N THR A 85 -11.83 3.46 9.87
CA THR A 85 -10.99 2.61 10.73
C THR A 85 -9.99 3.44 11.54
N GLY A 86 -9.45 4.49 10.94
CA GLY A 86 -8.38 5.31 11.48
C GLY A 86 -7.14 4.49 11.83
N GLU A 87 -6.52 4.85 12.95
CA GLU A 87 -5.28 4.21 13.42
C GLU A 87 -5.44 2.75 13.82
N ARG A 88 -6.68 2.27 13.98
CA ARG A 88 -6.96 0.86 14.34
C ARG A 88 -6.49 -0.12 13.26
N MET A 89 -6.25 0.35 12.03
CA MET A 89 -5.76 -0.50 10.94
C MET A 89 -4.29 -0.93 11.10
N PHE A 90 -3.55 -0.29 12.00
CA PHE A 90 -2.14 -0.58 12.28
C PHE A 90 -1.91 -1.42 13.56
N LYS A 91 -3.00 -1.94 14.15
CA LYS A 91 -2.95 -2.84 15.30
C LYS A 91 -2.79 -4.29 14.88
#